data_AF-A0A1W9KTK7-F1
#
_entry.id   AF-A0A1W9KTK7-F1
#
_cell.length_a   1.000
_cell.length_b   1.000
_cell.length_c   1.000
_cell.angle_alpha   90.00
_cell.angle_beta   90.00
_cell.angle_gamma   90.00
#
_symmetry.space_group_name_H-M   'P 1'
#
loop_
_entity.id
_entity.type
_entity.pdbx_description
1 polymer ?
#
loop_
_entity_poly.entity_id
_entity_poly.type
_entity_poly.pdbx_seq_one_letter_code
_entity_poly.pdbx_strand_id
1 'polypeptide(L)'
;MTNAVPIQAQQAQDLVALAAQVLPVWARQLASSRNQSEGAVAEMMSAFAEIGPHLDMASRQSRQITEALAQGDGGITQLANACDAVLQPVMAGCTPQATQAIAQVIRMIHACVDALEQIAKPFEHETQMVSQQVSRMYTGFQYQDRISQMMTVLHEDMERLQLALAEPATAVSTPEWLARLESTYVMREQHQQHARAGGTSGAAADEETTFF
;
A
#
# COMPACT_ATOMS: atom_id res chain seq x y z
N MET A 1 36.57 -23.63 -50.14
CA MET A 1 37.38 -23.94 -48.95
C MET A 1 36.69 -23.32 -47.76
N THR A 2 35.96 -24.15 -47.03
CA THR A 2 35.08 -23.78 -45.92
C THR A 2 35.96 -23.40 -44.73
N ASN A 3 36.03 -22.12 -44.40
CA ASN A 3 36.76 -21.63 -43.23
C ASN A 3 36.01 -22.11 -41.98
N ALA A 4 36.45 -23.23 -41.41
CA ALA A 4 36.03 -23.63 -40.07
C ALA A 4 36.62 -22.61 -39.09
N VAL A 5 35.80 -21.64 -38.68
CA VAL A 5 36.10 -20.84 -37.49
C VAL A 5 36.37 -21.82 -36.35
N PRO A 6 37.51 -21.73 -35.64
CA PRO A 6 37.78 -22.66 -34.55
C PRO A 6 36.66 -22.54 -33.53
N ILE A 7 36.12 -23.67 -33.09
CA ILE A 7 34.93 -23.77 -32.21
C ILE A 7 35.03 -22.82 -30.99
N GLN A 8 36.24 -22.60 -30.47
CA GLN A 8 36.54 -21.63 -29.40
C GLN A 8 36.28 -20.15 -29.75
N ALA A 9 36.55 -19.72 -30.99
CA ALA A 9 36.31 -18.35 -31.42
C ALA A 9 34.80 -18.06 -31.60
N GLN A 10 34.06 -19.05 -32.10
CA GLN A 10 32.60 -18.97 -32.20
C GLN A 10 31.95 -18.96 -30.81
N GLN A 11 32.38 -19.85 -29.90
CA GLN A 11 31.91 -19.87 -28.51
C GLN A 11 32.18 -18.55 -27.77
N ALA A 12 33.37 -17.96 -27.96
CA ALA A 12 33.67 -16.65 -27.39
C ALA A 12 32.77 -15.53 -27.96
N GLN A 13 32.47 -15.58 -29.26
CA GLN A 13 31.52 -14.64 -29.88
C GLN A 13 30.09 -14.84 -29.37
N ASP A 14 29.66 -16.08 -29.15
CA ASP A 14 28.33 -16.40 -28.62
C ASP A 14 28.18 -15.92 -27.16
N LEU A 15 29.23 -16.07 -26.33
CA LEU A 15 29.26 -15.56 -24.95
C LEU A 15 29.24 -14.03 -24.91
N VAL A 16 29.97 -13.36 -25.81
CA VAL A 16 29.94 -11.89 -25.94
C VAL A 16 28.55 -11.42 -26.39
N ALA A 17 27.93 -12.12 -27.35
CA ALA A 17 26.58 -11.81 -27.82
C ALA A 17 25.52 -12.04 -26.75
N LEU A 18 25.69 -13.06 -25.90
CA LEU A 18 24.86 -13.30 -24.72
C LEU A 18 25.01 -12.16 -23.71
N ALA A 19 26.25 -11.83 -23.31
CA ALA A 19 26.52 -10.76 -22.36
C ALA A 19 25.96 -9.41 -22.85
N ALA A 20 26.08 -9.12 -24.15
CA ALA A 20 25.53 -7.91 -24.75
C ALA A 20 23.99 -7.83 -24.67
N GLN A 21 23.29 -8.96 -24.60
CA GLN A 21 21.83 -9.00 -24.48
C GLN A 21 21.36 -9.04 -23.02
N VAL A 22 22.10 -9.71 -22.14
CA VAL A 22 21.72 -9.92 -20.74
C VAL A 22 22.10 -8.71 -19.86
N LEU A 23 23.28 -8.09 -20.07
CA LEU A 23 23.71 -6.93 -19.28
C LEU A 23 22.71 -5.76 -19.28
N PRO A 24 22.12 -5.36 -20.44
CA PRO A 24 21.09 -4.32 -20.45
C PRO A 24 19.81 -4.70 -19.69
N VAL A 25 19.46 -5.99 -19.64
CA VAL A 25 18.30 -6.48 -18.88
C VAL A 25 18.58 -6.31 -17.39
N TRP A 26 19.73 -6.76 -16.89
CA TRP A 26 20.11 -6.58 -15.49
C TRP A 26 20.22 -5.10 -15.09
N ALA A 27 20.81 -4.26 -15.95
CA ALA A 27 20.90 -2.83 -15.69
C ALA A 27 19.52 -2.17 -15.53
N ARG A 28 18.54 -2.58 -16.34
CA ARG A 28 17.15 -2.10 -16.21
C ARG A 28 16.46 -2.64 -14.96
N GLN A 29 16.63 -3.92 -14.65
CA GLN A 29 16.07 -4.53 -13.42
C GLN A 29 16.62 -3.83 -12.18
N LEU A 30 17.94 -3.63 -12.10
CA LEU A 30 18.59 -2.92 -11.00
C LEU A 30 18.10 -1.47 -10.88
N ALA A 31 18.02 -0.74 -12.01
CA ALA A 31 17.50 0.62 -12.01
C ALA A 31 16.02 0.68 -11.58
N SER A 32 15.21 -0.28 -12.03
CA SER A 32 13.80 -0.38 -11.63
C SER A 32 13.66 -0.65 -10.15
N SER A 33 14.43 -1.58 -9.58
CA SER A 33 14.40 -1.85 -8.14
C SER A 33 14.87 -0.66 -7.33
N ARG A 34 15.91 0.06 -7.79
CA ARG A 34 16.34 1.28 -7.10
C ARG A 34 15.21 2.32 -7.08
N ASN A 35 14.62 2.63 -8.23
CA ASN A 35 13.53 3.60 -8.32
C ASN A 35 12.30 3.16 -7.51
N GLN A 36 11.98 1.87 -7.50
CA GLN A 36 10.88 1.33 -6.70
C GLN A 36 11.16 1.43 -5.19
N SER A 37 12.39 1.11 -4.76
CA SER A 37 12.83 1.31 -3.37
C SER A 37 12.65 2.76 -2.93
N GLU A 38 13.16 3.70 -3.75
CA GLU A 38 13.10 5.13 -3.46
C GLU A 38 11.66 5.63 -3.38
N GLY A 39 10.82 5.25 -4.35
CA GLY A 39 9.41 5.64 -4.37
C GLY A 39 8.65 5.10 -3.16
N ALA A 40 8.87 3.84 -2.81
CA ALA A 40 8.12 3.21 -1.74
C ALA A 40 8.59 3.62 -0.33
N VAL A 41 9.87 3.95 -0.15
CA VAL A 41 10.36 4.65 1.06
C VAL A 41 9.72 6.04 1.16
N ALA A 42 9.63 6.78 0.06
CA ALA A 42 8.99 8.09 0.06
C ALA A 42 7.50 8.01 0.41
N GLU A 43 6.77 7.05 -0.15
CA GLU A 43 5.36 6.78 0.20
C GLU A 43 5.19 6.40 1.68
N MET A 44 6.07 5.55 2.20
CA MET A 44 6.05 5.14 3.61
C MET A 44 6.31 6.34 4.54
N MET A 45 7.26 7.20 4.20
CA MET A 45 7.55 8.42 4.95
C MET A 45 6.37 9.41 4.88
N SER A 46 5.71 9.54 3.72
CA SER A 46 4.52 10.38 3.56
C SER A 46 3.36 9.85 4.41
N ALA A 47 3.07 8.55 4.31
CA ALA A 47 2.01 7.91 5.10
C ALA A 47 2.27 8.06 6.60
N PHE A 48 3.51 7.90 7.06
CA PHE A 48 3.88 8.10 8.45
C PHE A 48 3.71 9.57 8.90
N ALA A 49 4.10 10.53 8.05
CA ALA A 49 3.92 11.95 8.32
C ALA A 49 2.43 12.35 8.38
N GLU A 50 1.58 11.72 7.56
CA GLU A 50 0.12 11.94 7.53
C GLU A 50 -0.59 11.35 8.77
N ILE A 51 -0.08 10.28 9.38
CA ILE A 51 -0.67 9.68 10.59
C ILE A 51 -0.58 10.63 11.82
N GLY A 52 0.51 11.39 11.94
CA GLY A 52 0.76 12.24 13.10
C GLY A 52 -0.37 13.25 13.40
N PRO A 53 -0.77 14.08 12.42
CA PRO A 53 -1.91 14.99 12.57
C PRO A 53 -3.23 14.29 12.95
N HIS A 54 -3.51 13.13 12.35
CA HIS A 54 -4.72 12.37 12.62
C HIS A 54 -4.76 11.82 14.06
N LEU A 55 -3.63 11.34 14.58
CA LEU A 55 -3.52 10.88 15.97
C LEU A 55 -3.64 12.03 16.99
N ASP A 56 -3.04 13.20 16.72
CA ASP A 56 -3.19 14.37 17.61
C ASP A 56 -4.65 14.84 17.64
N MET A 57 -5.32 14.87 16.47
CA MET A 57 -6.73 15.26 16.39
C MET A 57 -7.64 14.26 17.11
N ALA A 58 -7.46 12.96 16.88
CA ALA A 58 -8.19 11.91 17.59
C ALA A 58 -7.95 11.96 19.12
N SER A 59 -6.72 12.26 19.56
CA SER A 59 -6.39 12.40 20.99
C SER A 59 -7.10 13.58 21.64
N ARG A 60 -7.08 14.76 20.98
CA ARG A 60 -7.80 15.96 21.47
C ARG A 60 -9.30 15.71 21.56
N GLN A 61 -9.87 15.06 20.54
CA GLN A 61 -11.28 14.70 20.52
C GLN A 61 -11.63 13.69 21.62
N SER A 62 -10.81 12.67 21.84
CA SER A 62 -11.02 11.71 22.93
C SER A 62 -11.04 12.40 24.30
N ARG A 63 -10.19 13.41 24.53
CA ARG A 63 -10.22 14.22 25.77
C ARG A 63 -11.52 15.00 25.90
N GLN A 64 -12.00 15.63 24.82
CA GLN A 64 -13.29 16.34 24.82
C GLN A 64 -14.47 15.40 25.08
N ILE A 65 -14.48 14.20 24.50
CA ILE A 65 -15.49 13.16 24.77
C ILE A 65 -15.42 12.73 26.24
N THR A 66 -14.22 12.47 26.75
CA THR A 66 -14.03 12.04 28.15
C THR A 66 -14.49 13.12 29.12
N GLU A 67 -14.22 14.39 28.84
CA GLU A 67 -14.75 15.52 29.62
C GLU A 67 -16.27 15.65 29.54
N ALA A 68 -16.86 15.42 28.36
CA ALA A 68 -18.32 15.43 28.17
C ALA A 68 -19.02 14.24 28.85
N LEU A 69 -18.40 13.04 28.83
CA LEU A 69 -18.92 11.81 29.42
C LEU A 69 -18.66 11.70 30.92
N ALA A 70 -17.56 12.26 31.45
CA ALA A 70 -17.34 12.37 32.89
C ALA A 70 -18.44 13.19 33.60
N GLN A 71 -19.23 13.95 32.83
CA GLN A 71 -20.41 14.68 33.30
C GLN A 71 -21.73 13.90 33.16
N GLY A 72 -21.76 12.71 32.52
CA GLY A 72 -23.02 12.01 32.23
C GLY A 72 -22.91 10.48 32.23
N ASP A 73 -23.62 9.83 33.16
CA ASP A 73 -23.65 8.38 33.28
C ASP A 73 -24.64 7.75 32.28
N GLY A 74 -24.10 6.96 31.34
CA GLY A 74 -24.78 5.90 30.58
C GLY A 74 -25.97 6.29 29.69
N GLY A 75 -25.75 6.44 28.38
CA GLY A 75 -26.84 6.31 27.39
C GLY A 75 -27.64 7.58 27.11
N ILE A 76 -26.97 8.74 27.05
CA ILE A 76 -27.56 10.08 26.87
C ILE A 76 -28.65 10.18 25.79
N THR A 77 -28.54 9.48 24.66
CA THR A 77 -29.57 9.42 23.60
C THR A 77 -30.80 8.58 23.98
N GLN A 78 -30.61 7.43 24.63
CA GLN A 78 -31.71 6.61 25.16
C GLN A 78 -32.38 7.28 26.35
N LEU A 79 -31.60 7.95 27.20
CA LEU A 79 -32.10 8.75 28.31
C LEU A 79 -32.91 9.94 27.81
N ALA A 80 -32.46 10.64 26.76
CA ALA A 80 -33.20 11.74 26.13
C ALA A 80 -34.59 11.31 25.66
N ASN A 81 -34.62 10.25 24.83
CA ASN A 81 -35.84 9.72 24.26
C ASN A 81 -36.76 9.10 25.32
N ALA A 82 -36.19 8.43 26.34
CA ALA A 82 -36.96 7.88 27.46
C ALA A 82 -37.51 8.99 28.38
N CYS A 83 -36.75 10.05 28.63
CA CYS A 83 -37.21 11.23 29.36
C CYS A 83 -38.38 11.90 28.63
N ASP A 84 -38.27 12.09 27.32
CA ASP A 84 -39.36 12.64 26.50
C ASP A 84 -40.64 11.79 26.62
N ALA A 85 -40.53 10.48 26.45
CA ALA A 85 -41.65 9.55 26.53
C ALA A 85 -42.32 9.53 27.92
N VAL A 86 -41.54 9.67 29.00
CA VAL A 86 -42.05 9.66 30.38
C VAL A 86 -42.62 11.01 30.81
N LEU A 87 -42.10 12.12 30.29
CA LEU A 87 -42.51 13.48 30.69
C LEU A 87 -43.74 13.98 29.91
N GLN A 88 -43.94 13.49 28.68
CA GLN A 88 -45.06 13.89 27.82
C GLN A 88 -46.46 13.77 28.48
N PRO A 89 -46.80 12.67 29.20
CA PRO A 89 -48.10 12.51 29.85
C PRO A 89 -48.27 13.41 31.08
N VAL A 90 -47.18 13.72 31.79
CA VAL A 90 -47.19 14.48 33.05
C VAL A 90 -47.35 15.98 32.78
N MET A 91 -46.84 16.48 31.66
CA MET A 91 -46.98 17.89 31.25
C MET A 91 -48.44 18.34 31.10
N ALA A 92 -49.39 17.45 30.83
CA ALA A 92 -50.81 17.77 30.69
C ALA A 92 -51.47 18.24 32.00
N GLY A 93 -50.87 17.91 33.16
CA GLY A 93 -51.39 18.29 34.49
C GLY A 93 -50.56 19.36 35.22
N CYS A 94 -49.49 19.86 34.61
CA CYS A 94 -48.54 20.78 35.25
C CYS A 94 -48.87 22.26 35.02
N THR A 95 -48.38 23.12 35.92
CA THR A 95 -48.43 24.57 35.74
C THR A 95 -47.56 24.99 34.56
N PRO A 96 -47.89 26.11 33.86
CA PRO A 96 -47.12 26.57 32.70
C PRO A 96 -45.62 26.73 32.95
N GLN A 97 -45.25 27.09 34.18
CA GLN A 97 -43.87 27.30 34.60
C GLN A 97 -43.09 25.99 34.78
N ALA A 98 -43.74 24.94 35.29
CA ALA A 98 -43.16 23.60 35.36
C ALA A 98 -43.01 22.99 33.96
N THR A 99 -43.98 23.20 33.07
CA THR A 99 -43.91 22.77 31.67
C THR A 99 -42.77 23.44 30.91
N GLN A 100 -42.52 24.73 31.15
CA GLN A 100 -41.37 25.45 30.58
C GLN A 100 -40.03 24.92 31.10
N ALA A 101 -39.91 24.65 32.39
CA ALA A 101 -38.70 24.09 32.98
C ALA A 101 -38.38 22.70 32.42
N ILE A 102 -39.40 21.84 32.28
CA ILE A 102 -39.27 20.51 31.70
C ILE A 102 -38.84 20.60 30.22
N ALA A 103 -39.47 21.47 29.43
CA ALA A 103 -39.10 21.68 28.03
C ALA A 103 -37.67 22.24 27.87
N GLN A 104 -37.19 23.05 28.83
CA GLN A 104 -35.81 23.54 28.84
C GLN A 104 -34.81 22.42 29.09
N VAL A 105 -35.10 21.52 30.02
CA VAL A 105 -34.26 20.35 30.33
C VAL A 105 -34.18 19.42 29.12
N ILE A 106 -35.30 19.12 28.46
CA ILE A 106 -35.33 18.30 27.24
C ILE A 106 -34.45 18.90 26.14
N ARG A 107 -34.54 20.22 25.90
CA ARG A 107 -33.69 20.91 24.92
C ARG A 107 -32.20 20.81 25.25
N MET A 108 -31.84 20.94 26.52
CA MET A 108 -30.45 20.79 26.96
C MET A 108 -29.94 19.37 26.73
N ILE A 109 -30.79 18.37 26.96
CA ILE A 109 -30.43 16.96 26.73
C ILE A 109 -30.20 16.71 25.23
N HIS A 110 -31.10 17.17 24.35
CA HIS A 110 -30.90 17.07 22.90
C HIS A 110 -29.65 17.82 22.40
N ALA A 111 -29.38 19.02 22.93
CA ALA A 111 -28.16 19.75 22.58
C ALA A 111 -26.87 19.00 22.98
N CYS A 112 -26.87 18.30 24.11
CA CYS A 112 -25.75 17.44 24.51
C CYS A 112 -25.60 16.20 23.62
N VAL A 113 -26.71 15.57 23.23
CA VAL A 113 -26.73 14.46 22.25
C VAL A 113 -26.08 14.89 20.93
N ASP A 114 -26.52 16.01 20.39
CA ASP A 114 -26.03 16.53 19.11
C ASP A 114 -24.53 16.86 19.18
N ALA A 115 -24.08 17.45 20.30
CA ALA A 115 -22.66 17.72 20.52
C ALA A 115 -21.83 16.43 20.56
N LEU A 116 -22.31 15.37 21.20
CA LEU A 116 -21.65 14.07 21.24
C LEU A 116 -21.56 13.42 19.86
N GLU A 117 -22.65 13.47 19.07
CA GLU A 117 -22.66 12.94 17.71
C GLU A 117 -21.71 13.72 16.79
N GLN A 118 -21.65 15.04 16.95
CA GLN A 118 -20.69 15.90 16.24
C GLN A 118 -19.23 15.60 16.58
N ILE A 119 -18.94 15.08 17.77
CA ILE A 119 -17.58 14.74 18.19
C ILE A 119 -17.23 13.29 17.81
N ALA A 120 -18.19 12.36 17.86
CA ALA A 120 -17.97 10.95 17.54
C ALA A 120 -17.75 10.68 16.04
N LYS A 121 -18.48 11.37 15.14
CA LYS A 121 -18.33 11.22 13.68
C LYS A 121 -16.90 11.51 13.18
N PRO A 122 -16.26 12.62 13.60
CA PRO A 122 -14.85 12.86 13.31
C PRO A 122 -13.93 11.75 13.80
N PHE A 123 -14.16 11.19 14.99
CA PHE A 123 -13.29 10.15 15.55
C PHE A 123 -13.29 8.87 14.69
N GLU A 124 -14.45 8.46 14.17
CA GLU A 124 -14.57 7.33 13.25
C GLU A 124 -13.84 7.61 11.93
N HIS A 125 -13.99 8.83 11.40
CA HIS A 125 -13.28 9.28 10.19
C HIS A 125 -11.75 9.27 10.39
N GLU A 126 -11.25 9.83 11.49
CA GLU A 126 -9.81 9.85 11.82
C GLU A 126 -9.24 8.44 11.98
N THR A 127 -9.98 7.54 12.63
CA THR A 127 -9.59 6.13 12.78
C THR A 127 -9.52 5.43 11.42
N GLN A 128 -10.47 5.71 10.53
CA GLN A 128 -10.47 5.19 9.17
C GLN A 128 -9.30 5.73 8.35
N MET A 129 -8.99 7.02 8.47
CA MET A 129 -7.84 7.64 7.80
C MET A 129 -6.53 7.01 8.27
N VAL A 130 -6.33 6.84 9.58
CA VAL A 130 -5.15 6.15 10.12
C VAL A 130 -5.06 4.71 9.60
N SER A 131 -6.18 3.98 9.54
CA SER A 131 -6.21 2.61 8.99
C SER A 131 -5.79 2.56 7.51
N GLN A 132 -6.25 3.52 6.70
CA GLN A 132 -5.84 3.63 5.29
C GLN A 132 -4.35 3.95 5.16
N GLN A 133 -3.80 4.82 6.02
CA GLN A 133 -2.36 5.11 6.01
C GLN A 133 -1.53 3.89 6.41
N VAL A 134 -1.97 3.13 7.42
CA VAL A 134 -1.30 1.88 7.82
C VAL A 134 -1.36 0.85 6.69
N SER A 135 -2.48 0.76 5.97
CA SER A 135 -2.59 -0.10 4.79
C SER A 135 -1.64 0.33 3.67
N ARG A 136 -1.53 1.63 3.37
CA ARG A 136 -0.53 2.17 2.43
C ARG A 136 0.90 1.86 2.87
N MET A 137 1.19 1.98 4.16
CA MET A 137 2.49 1.65 4.74
C MET A 137 2.81 0.16 4.58
N TYR A 138 1.82 -0.72 4.75
CA TYR A 138 1.94 -2.17 4.57
C TYR A 138 2.24 -2.55 3.11
N THR A 139 1.53 -1.94 2.14
CA THR A 139 1.84 -2.08 0.71
C THR A 139 3.26 -1.57 0.40
N GLY A 140 3.67 -0.49 1.06
CA GLY A 140 5.06 -0.06 1.13
C GLY A 140 5.95 -1.24 1.55
N PHE A 141 5.88 -1.73 2.79
CA PHE A 141 6.81 -2.77 3.27
C PHE A 141 6.98 -4.02 2.37
N GLN A 142 5.97 -4.41 1.59
CA GLN A 142 6.08 -5.50 0.62
C GLN A 142 7.11 -5.26 -0.49
N TYR A 143 7.53 -4.02 -0.76
CA TYR A 143 8.62 -3.73 -1.70
C TYR A 143 9.93 -4.42 -1.27
N GLN A 144 10.15 -4.62 0.03
CA GLN A 144 11.40 -5.18 0.55
C GLN A 144 11.55 -6.65 0.14
N ASP A 145 10.46 -7.40 0.22
CA ASP A 145 10.41 -8.78 -0.27
C ASP A 145 10.61 -8.81 -1.80
N ARG A 146 9.97 -7.89 -2.52
CA ARG A 146 10.12 -7.77 -3.98
C ARG A 146 11.54 -7.42 -4.44
N ILE A 147 12.24 -6.51 -3.76
CA ILE A 147 13.66 -6.22 -4.03
C ILE A 147 14.51 -7.45 -3.75
N SER A 148 14.27 -8.12 -2.63
CA SER A 148 14.99 -9.33 -2.23
C SER A 148 14.87 -10.40 -3.32
N GLN A 149 13.66 -10.68 -3.79
CA GLN A 149 13.42 -11.61 -4.89
C GLN A 149 14.17 -11.19 -6.17
N MET A 150 14.10 -9.92 -6.56
CA MET A 150 14.78 -9.45 -7.77
C MET A 150 16.30 -9.53 -7.67
N MET A 151 16.87 -9.21 -6.50
CA MET A 151 18.31 -9.31 -6.24
C MET A 151 18.78 -10.77 -6.25
N THR A 152 17.97 -11.70 -5.73
CA THR A 152 18.27 -13.14 -5.82
C THR A 152 18.33 -13.62 -7.26
N VAL A 153 17.32 -13.29 -8.08
CA VAL A 153 17.31 -13.69 -9.51
C VAL A 153 18.49 -13.10 -10.26
N LEU A 154 18.81 -11.82 -10.02
CA LEU A 154 19.94 -11.14 -10.65
C LEU A 154 21.28 -11.75 -10.20
N HIS A 155 21.41 -12.10 -8.92
CA HIS A 155 22.59 -12.76 -8.38
C HIS A 155 22.81 -14.14 -9.00
N GLU A 156 21.78 -14.99 -9.00
CA GLU A 156 21.83 -16.33 -9.59
C GLU A 156 22.17 -16.29 -11.09
N ASP A 157 21.62 -15.34 -11.84
CA ASP A 157 21.91 -15.21 -13.27
C ASP A 157 23.32 -14.67 -13.53
N MET A 158 23.84 -13.79 -12.67
CA MET A 158 25.24 -13.35 -12.70
C MET A 158 26.21 -14.49 -12.43
N GLU A 159 25.95 -15.33 -11.42
CA GLU A 159 26.78 -16.51 -11.12
C GLU A 159 26.78 -17.48 -12.31
N ARG A 160 25.61 -17.68 -12.93
CA ARG A 160 25.48 -18.52 -14.13
C ARG A 160 26.30 -17.97 -15.30
N LEU A 161 26.31 -16.66 -15.54
CA LEU A 161 27.12 -16.04 -16.59
C LEU A 161 28.61 -16.17 -16.30
N GLN A 162 29.01 -16.01 -15.03
CA GLN A 162 30.40 -16.21 -14.61
C GLN A 162 30.86 -17.66 -14.84
N LEU A 163 30.00 -18.64 -14.55
CA LEU A 163 30.28 -20.04 -14.82
C LEU A 163 30.43 -20.31 -16.33
N ALA A 164 29.53 -19.75 -17.14
CA ALA A 164 29.59 -19.86 -18.60
C ALA A 164 30.86 -19.22 -19.21
N LEU A 165 31.36 -18.14 -18.60
CA LEU A 165 32.63 -17.49 -18.97
C LEU A 165 33.86 -18.30 -18.52
N ALA A 166 33.79 -18.96 -17.36
CA ALA A 166 34.88 -19.78 -16.81
C ALA A 166 35.02 -21.13 -17.54
N GLU A 167 33.89 -21.72 -17.96
CA GLU A 167 33.82 -22.99 -18.67
C GLU A 167 33.16 -22.84 -20.05
N PRO A 168 33.86 -22.25 -21.05
CA PRO A 168 33.30 -22.01 -22.39
C PRO A 168 33.05 -23.29 -23.23
N ALA A 169 33.16 -24.48 -22.62
CA ALA A 169 33.02 -25.77 -23.29
C ALA A 169 31.58 -26.09 -23.69
N THR A 170 30.58 -25.48 -23.04
CA THR A 170 29.16 -25.70 -23.34
C THR A 170 28.65 -24.65 -24.32
N ALA A 171 27.96 -25.08 -25.38
CA ALA A 171 27.28 -24.15 -26.29
C ALA A 171 26.13 -23.47 -25.53
N VAL A 172 26.26 -22.17 -25.26
CA VAL A 172 25.23 -21.40 -24.56
C VAL A 172 24.31 -20.74 -25.57
N SER A 173 23.08 -21.24 -25.65
CA SER A 173 22.04 -20.65 -26.50
C SER A 173 21.45 -19.41 -25.82
N THR A 174 21.66 -18.23 -26.42
CA THR A 174 21.05 -16.98 -25.95
C THR A 174 19.52 -17.04 -25.79
N PRO A 175 18.74 -17.60 -26.73
CA PRO A 175 17.29 -17.66 -26.55
C PRO A 175 16.85 -18.58 -25.40
N GLU A 176 17.55 -19.69 -25.16
CA GLU A 176 17.27 -20.57 -24.00
C GLU A 176 17.62 -19.89 -22.67
N TRP A 177 18.67 -19.06 -22.68
CA TRP A 177 19.04 -18.27 -21.51
C TRP A 177 17.95 -17.28 -21.13
N LEU A 178 17.49 -16.50 -22.10
CA LEU A 178 16.47 -15.47 -21.91
C LEU A 178 15.12 -16.07 -21.55
N ALA A 179 14.74 -17.21 -22.14
CA ALA A 179 13.50 -17.92 -21.79
C ALA A 179 13.51 -18.42 -20.34
N ARG A 180 14.65 -18.94 -19.87
CA ARG A 180 14.81 -19.33 -18.46
C ARG A 180 14.77 -18.13 -17.53
N LEU A 181 15.45 -17.05 -17.89
CA LEU A 181 15.43 -15.81 -17.11
C LEU A 181 13.99 -15.30 -16.95
N GLU A 182 13.21 -15.33 -18.03
CA GLU A 182 11.79 -14.98 -18.01
C GLU A 182 10.94 -15.91 -17.14
N SER A 183 11.22 -17.22 -17.14
CA SER A 183 10.49 -18.18 -16.29
C SER A 183 10.75 -18.01 -14.78
N THR A 184 11.81 -17.28 -14.42
CA THR A 184 12.20 -17.02 -13.02
C THR A 184 11.56 -15.72 -12.51
N TYR A 185 10.88 -14.97 -13.37
CA TYR A 185 10.15 -13.78 -12.97
C TYR A 185 8.88 -14.16 -12.25
N VAL A 186 8.72 -13.64 -11.04
CA VAL A 186 7.52 -13.81 -10.23
C VAL A 186 6.58 -12.62 -10.42
N MET A 187 7.12 -11.47 -10.84
CA MET A 187 6.40 -10.20 -10.91
C MET A 187 6.07 -9.78 -12.34
N ARG A 188 4.85 -9.27 -12.56
CA ARG A 188 4.36 -8.82 -13.87
C ARG A 188 5.22 -7.71 -14.48
N GLU A 189 5.75 -6.79 -13.68
CA GLU A 189 6.63 -5.74 -14.21
C GLU A 189 7.98 -6.26 -14.72
N GLN A 190 8.49 -7.38 -14.18
CA GLN A 190 9.72 -8.00 -14.71
C GLN A 190 9.47 -8.54 -16.12
N HIS A 191 8.31 -9.16 -16.36
CA HIS A 191 7.89 -9.59 -17.70
C HIS A 191 7.71 -8.39 -18.65
N GLN A 192 7.07 -7.30 -18.22
CA GLN A 192 6.91 -6.11 -19.06
C GLN A 192 8.24 -5.44 -19.42
N GLN A 193 9.19 -5.41 -18.48
CA GLN A 193 10.52 -4.86 -18.72
C GLN A 193 11.35 -5.74 -19.66
N HIS A 194 11.21 -7.06 -19.57
CA HIS A 194 11.86 -8.01 -20.46
C HIS A 194 11.25 -7.98 -21.87
N ALA A 195 9.92 -7.87 -22.00
CA ALA A 195 9.24 -7.71 -23.29
C ALA A 195 9.66 -6.42 -24.01
N ARG A 196 9.81 -5.30 -23.26
CA ARG A 196 10.34 -4.04 -23.80
C ARG A 196 11.80 -4.15 -24.28
N ALA A 197 12.59 -5.04 -23.69
CA ALA A 197 13.96 -5.32 -24.12
C ALA A 197 14.04 -6.17 -25.39
N GLY A 198 13.08 -7.08 -25.58
CA GLY A 198 12.98 -7.97 -26.74
C GLY A 198 12.41 -7.33 -28.01
N GLY A 199 12.10 -6.04 -28.00
CA GLY A 199 11.64 -5.30 -29.19
C GLY A 199 10.18 -5.53 -29.59
N THR A 200 9.39 -6.28 -28.81
CA THR A 200 7.94 -6.41 -29.03
C THR A 200 7.22 -5.20 -28.42
N SER A 201 7.15 -4.11 -29.20
CA SER A 201 6.25 -2.99 -28.91
C SER A 201 4.80 -3.45 -29.15
N GLY A 202 4.24 -4.18 -28.18
CA GLY A 202 2.81 -4.44 -28.07
C GLY A 202 2.14 -3.26 -27.37
N ALA A 203 1.10 -2.72 -27.99
CA ALA A 203 0.35 -1.56 -27.55
C ALA A 203 0.01 -1.59 -26.05
N ALA A 204 0.11 -0.42 -25.42
CA ALA A 204 -0.33 -0.18 -24.05
C ALA A 204 -1.80 -0.56 -23.89
N ALA A 205 -2.06 -1.74 -23.34
CA ALA A 205 -3.31 -2.06 -22.71
C ALA A 205 -3.19 -1.58 -21.26
N ASP A 206 -3.85 -0.45 -21.01
CA ASP A 206 -4.35 -0.05 -19.71
C ASP A 206 -5.18 -1.22 -19.16
N GLU A 207 -4.69 -1.94 -18.15
CA GLU A 207 -5.53 -2.85 -17.35
C GLU A 207 -4.78 -3.32 -16.09
N GLU A 208 -5.16 -2.67 -15.00
CA GLU A 208 -5.46 -3.25 -13.69
C GLU A 208 -4.36 -4.05 -12.97
N THR A 209 -3.84 -3.41 -11.92
CA THR A 209 -2.96 -3.91 -10.89
C THR A 209 -3.57 -5.12 -10.18
N THR A 210 -3.50 -6.33 -10.75
CA THR A 210 -3.77 -7.54 -9.98
C THR A 210 -2.57 -7.82 -9.09
N PHE A 211 -2.66 -7.30 -7.86
CA PHE A 211 -1.92 -7.73 -6.69
C PHE A 211 -2.48 -9.09 -6.23
N PHE A 212 -1.60 -10.07 -6.04
CA PHE A 212 -1.81 -11.20 -5.15
C PHE A 212 -0.66 -11.22 -4.16
#